data_AF-A0A1W9L3K9-F1
#
_entry.id   AF-A0A1W9L3K9-F1
#
_cell.length_a   1.000
_cell.length_b   1.000
_cell.length_c   1.000
_cell.angle_alpha   90.00
_cell.angle_beta   90.00
_cell.angle_gamma   90.00
#
_symmetry.space_group_name_H-M   'P 1'
#
loop_
_entity.id
_entity.type
_entity.pdbx_description
1 polymer ?
#
loop_
_entity_poly.entity_id
_entity_poly.type
_entity_poly.pdbx_seq_one_letter_code
_entity_poly.pdbx_strand_id
1 'polypeptide(L)'
;MVYTRKYVFIVLLIATACVSSASRQLDFSNQYAVGDTYMQVRLHGMLEIFNETVDGILLSELSGLAWDEDEEILYAVSDKGNLFHLRPVI
;
A
#
# COMPACT_ATOMS: atom_id res chain seq x y z
N MET A 1 -25.30 36.77 26.59
CA MET A 1 -24.90 36.10 25.33
C MET A 1 -23.61 35.33 25.54
N VAL A 2 -23.65 34.06 25.98
CA VAL A 2 -22.44 33.23 26.26
C VAL A 2 -22.54 31.82 25.63
N TYR A 3 -23.67 31.48 25.01
CA TYR A 3 -23.95 30.10 24.56
C TYR A 3 -23.38 29.74 23.18
N THR A 4 -23.08 30.71 22.31
CA THR A 4 -22.74 30.43 20.91
C THR A 4 -21.28 29.99 20.70
N ARG A 5 -20.38 30.20 21.68
CA ARG A 5 -18.94 29.93 21.53
C ARG A 5 -18.53 28.49 21.85
N LYS A 6 -19.39 27.72 22.53
CA LYS A 6 -19.09 26.34 22.96
C LYS A 6 -19.31 25.31 21.85
N TYR A 7 -20.25 25.55 20.94
CA TYR A 7 -20.58 24.60 19.88
C TYR A 7 -19.66 24.69 18.66
N VAL A 8 -19.00 25.83 18.44
CA VAL A 8 -18.03 25.99 17.33
C VAL A 8 -16.83 25.06 17.49
N PHE A 9 -16.40 24.79 18.74
CA PHE A 9 -15.29 23.86 18.99
C PHE A 9 -15.66 22.38 18.81
N ILE A 10 -16.93 22.01 18.99
CA ILE A 10 -17.39 20.61 18.88
C ILE A 10 -17.55 20.20 17.40
N VAL A 11 -17.90 21.13 16.51
CA VAL A 11 -18.02 20.86 15.07
C VAL A 11 -16.66 20.65 14.39
N LEU A 12 -15.56 21.17 14.96
CA LEU A 12 -14.22 21.03 14.37
C LEU A 12 -13.54 19.67 14.66
N LEU A 13 -14.08 18.88 15.60
CA LEU A 13 -13.43 17.66 16.13
C LEU A 13 -13.81 16.37 15.39
N ILE A 14 -14.72 16.41 14.41
CA ILE A 14 -15.22 15.23 13.67
C ILE A 14 -14.64 15.18 12.24
N ALA A 15 -13.60 15.96 11.94
CA ALA A 15 -12.77 15.73 10.77
C ALA A 15 -11.74 14.63 11.09
N THR A 16 -12.21 13.43 11.46
CA THR A 16 -11.36 12.23 11.42
C THR A 16 -11.05 11.98 9.95
N ALA A 17 -9.91 12.49 9.51
CA ALA A 17 -9.34 12.18 8.21
C ALA A 17 -9.21 10.66 8.13
N CYS A 18 -10.04 10.04 7.29
CA CYS A 18 -9.77 8.70 6.81
C CYS A 18 -8.52 8.83 5.94
N VAL A 19 -7.35 8.57 6.51
CA VAL A 19 -6.11 8.45 5.73
C VAL A 19 -6.21 7.10 5.03
N SER A 20 -6.74 7.10 3.81
CA SER A 20 -6.70 5.93 2.94
C SER A 20 -5.27 5.78 2.43
N SER A 21 -4.58 4.74 2.88
CA SER A 21 -3.31 4.30 2.31
C SER A 21 -3.60 3.70 0.93
N ALA A 22 -3.28 4.43 -0.14
CA ALA A 22 -3.53 3.98 -1.51
C ALA A 22 -2.20 3.75 -2.22
N SER A 23 -1.98 2.54 -2.76
CA SER A 23 -0.77 2.13 -3.47
C SER A 23 -0.33 3.20 -4.49
N ARG A 24 0.92 3.66 -4.39
CA ARG A 24 1.45 4.73 -5.25
C ARG A 24 2.47 4.17 -6.23
N GLN A 25 2.38 4.58 -7.49
CA GLN A 25 3.43 4.32 -8.46
C GLN A 25 4.67 5.17 -8.14
N LEU A 26 5.83 4.52 -8.08
CA LEU A 26 7.12 5.16 -7.87
C LEU A 26 8.00 5.02 -9.10
N ASP A 27 8.94 5.96 -9.24
CA ASP A 27 10.03 5.82 -10.17
C ASP A 27 10.90 4.63 -9.74
N PHE A 28 11.19 3.73 -10.69
CA PHE A 28 11.91 2.49 -10.41
C PHE A 28 13.35 2.76 -9.95
N SER A 29 14.06 3.66 -10.64
CA SER A 29 15.40 4.12 -10.26
C SER A 29 15.77 5.40 -11.00
N ASN A 30 16.85 6.07 -10.58
CA ASN A 30 17.43 7.20 -11.32
C ASN A 30 18.19 6.78 -12.59
N GLN A 31 18.37 5.47 -12.85
CA GLN A 31 19.18 4.94 -13.95
C GLN A 31 18.35 4.26 -15.04
N TYR A 32 17.17 3.76 -14.69
CA TYR A 32 16.28 3.01 -15.58
C TYR A 32 14.86 3.55 -15.47
N ALA A 33 14.25 3.80 -16.63
CA ALA A 33 12.90 4.29 -16.78
C ALA A 33 11.89 3.15 -16.99
N VAL A 34 10.61 3.48 -16.82
CA VAL A 34 9.51 2.60 -17.27
C VAL A 34 9.63 2.38 -18.78
N GLY A 35 9.56 1.12 -19.20
CA GLY A 35 9.72 0.69 -20.59
C GLY A 35 11.12 0.18 -20.92
N ASP A 36 12.13 0.49 -20.09
CA ASP A 36 13.49 -0.01 -20.30
C ASP A 36 13.53 -1.54 -20.19
N THR A 37 14.52 -2.14 -20.85
CA THR A 37 14.80 -3.58 -20.72
C THR A 37 16.13 -3.75 -19.99
N TYR A 38 16.08 -4.38 -18.82
CA TYR A 38 17.25 -4.70 -18.00
C TYR A 38 17.34 -6.22 -17.83
N MET A 39 18.49 -6.81 -18.15
CA MET A 39 18.69 -8.27 -18.11
C MET A 39 17.58 -9.09 -18.80
N GLN A 40 17.13 -8.62 -19.97
CA GLN A 40 16.03 -9.20 -20.76
C GLN A 40 14.63 -9.10 -20.11
N VAL A 41 14.49 -8.36 -19.01
CA VAL A 41 13.20 -8.07 -18.36
C VAL A 41 12.77 -6.65 -18.70
N ARG A 42 11.53 -6.49 -19.18
CA ARG A 42 10.93 -5.18 -19.42
C ARG A 42 10.41 -4.60 -18.11
N LEU A 43 10.86 -3.41 -17.76
CA LEU A 43 10.48 -2.73 -16.53
C LEU A 43 9.16 -1.98 -16.75
N HIS A 44 8.11 -2.35 -16.02
CA HIS A 44 6.80 -1.70 -16.10
C HIS A 44 6.54 -0.66 -15.00
N GLY A 45 7.45 -0.55 -14.03
CA GLY A 45 7.39 0.42 -12.95
C GLY A 45 7.58 -0.23 -11.59
N MET A 46 7.24 0.53 -10.56
CA MET A 46 7.31 0.13 -9.16
C MET A 46 6.03 0.57 -8.46
N LEU A 47 5.48 -0.30 -7.62
CA LEU A 47 4.35 0.02 -6.75
C LEU A 47 4.82 0.00 -5.30
N GLU A 48 4.54 1.10 -4.58
CA GLU A 48 4.71 1.13 -3.14
C GLU A 48 3.53 0.42 -2.48
N ILE A 49 3.83 -0.60 -1.68
CA ILE A 49 2.88 -1.28 -0.81
C ILE A 49 3.02 -0.64 0.57
N PHE A 50 1.92 -0.14 1.13
CA PHE A 50 1.94 0.54 2.42
C PHE A 50 2.22 -0.47 3.53
N ASN A 51 2.98 -0.02 4.53
CA ASN A 51 3.17 -0.74 5.77
C ASN A 51 1.83 -0.80 6.53
N GLU A 52 1.08 -1.85 6.27
CA GLU A 52 -0.17 -2.17 6.95
C GLU A 52 0.05 -3.28 7.97
N THR A 53 -0.65 -3.20 9.09
CA THR A 53 -0.68 -4.29 10.08
C THR A 53 -1.91 -5.13 9.83
N VAL A 54 -1.72 -6.38 9.40
CA VAL A 54 -2.78 -7.35 9.16
C VAL A 54 -2.76 -8.35 10.33
N ASP A 55 -3.86 -8.45 11.07
CA ASP A 55 -3.98 -9.32 12.25
C ASP A 55 -2.83 -9.18 13.27
N GLY A 56 -2.35 -7.95 13.47
CA GLY A 56 -1.26 -7.65 14.40
C GLY A 56 0.15 -7.91 13.83
N ILE A 57 0.26 -8.34 12.58
CA ILE A 57 1.52 -8.60 11.89
C ILE A 57 1.75 -7.52 10.85
N LEU A 58 2.92 -6.88 10.90
CA LEU A 58 3.32 -5.89 9.90
C LEU A 58 3.58 -6.56 8.55
N LEU A 59 2.95 -6.05 7.49
CA LEU A 59 3.24 -6.40 6.11
C LEU A 59 4.58 -5.80 5.71
N SER A 60 5.66 -6.58 5.84
CA SER A 60 7.02 -6.15 5.53
C SER A 60 7.90 -7.34 5.16
N GLU A 61 9.08 -7.06 4.58
CA GLU A 61 10.13 -8.08 4.34
C GLU A 61 9.64 -9.23 3.44
N LEU A 62 8.93 -8.92 2.35
CA LEU A 62 8.39 -9.91 1.41
C LEU A 62 9.50 -10.43 0.48
N SER A 63 9.70 -11.75 0.45
CA SER A 63 10.78 -12.40 -0.31
C SER A 63 10.33 -13.53 -1.23
N GLY A 64 9.20 -14.18 -0.94
CA GLY A 64 8.56 -15.15 -1.83
C GLY A 64 7.26 -14.61 -2.40
N LEU A 65 7.09 -14.66 -3.73
CA LEU A 65 5.90 -14.15 -4.42
C LEU A 65 5.35 -15.20 -5.40
N ALA A 66 4.04 -15.39 -5.42
CA ALA A 66 3.35 -16.24 -6.40
C ALA A 66 2.02 -15.62 -6.82
N TRP A 67 1.81 -15.48 -8.12
CA TRP A 67 0.55 -15.00 -8.70
C TRP A 67 -0.38 -16.17 -8.96
N ASP A 68 -1.61 -16.08 -8.45
CA ASP A 68 -2.72 -16.92 -8.83
C ASP A 68 -3.62 -16.14 -9.78
N GLU A 69 -3.68 -16.59 -11.03
CA GLU A 69 -4.42 -15.94 -12.10
C GLU A 69 -5.94 -16.10 -11.96
N ASP A 70 -6.40 -17.27 -11.50
CA ASP A 70 -7.83 -17.58 -11.40
C ASP A 70 -8.47 -16.85 -10.21
N GLU A 71 -7.72 -16.67 -9.10
CA GLU A 71 -8.21 -15.96 -7.91
C GLU A 71 -7.89 -14.45 -7.91
N GLU A 72 -7.07 -13.99 -8.86
CA GLU A 72 -6.53 -12.62 -8.92
C GLU A 72 -5.82 -12.21 -7.61
N ILE A 73 -5.05 -13.14 -7.03
CA ILE A 73 -4.34 -12.96 -5.75
C ILE A 73 -2.84 -13.12 -5.95
N LEU A 74 -2.08 -12.17 -5.40
CA LEU A 74 -0.65 -12.29 -5.20
C LEU A 74 -0.38 -12.80 -3.79
N TYR A 75 0.09 -14.03 -3.66
CA TYR A 75 0.58 -14.59 -2.41
C TYR A 75 1.99 -14.08 -2.14
N ALA A 76 2.22 -13.62 -0.90
CA ALA A 76 3.53 -13.13 -0.47
C ALA A 76 3.94 -13.75 0.87
N VAL A 77 5.15 -14.31 0.93
CA VAL A 77 5.76 -14.83 2.16
C VAL A 77 6.81 -13.84 2.64
N SER A 78 6.75 -13.47 3.92
CA SER A 78 7.78 -12.64 4.55
C SER A 78 8.97 -13.46 5.04
N ASP A 79 10.10 -12.80 5.29
CA ASP A 79 11.32 -13.41 5.86
C ASP A 79 11.09 -14.09 7.22
N LYS A 80 10.02 -13.71 7.93
CA LYS A 80 9.59 -14.30 9.20
C LYS A 80 8.62 -15.48 9.02
N GLY A 81 8.30 -15.87 7.79
CA GLY A 81 7.42 -17.00 7.47
C GLY A 81 5.92 -16.69 7.54
N ASN A 82 5.52 -15.42 7.49
CA ASN A 82 4.11 -15.05 7.45
C ASN A 82 3.59 -15.02 6.00
N LEU A 83 2.40 -15.56 5.76
CA LEU A 83 1.74 -15.55 4.46
C LEU A 83 0.70 -14.43 4.39
N PHE A 84 0.76 -13.62 3.34
CA PHE A 84 -0.18 -12.55 3.05
C PHE A 84 -0.83 -12.76 1.67
N HIS A 85 -2.08 -12.31 1.55
CA HIS A 85 -2.81 -12.24 0.28
C HIS A 85 -2.93 -10.78 -0.14
N LEU A 86 -2.37 -10.44 -1.29
CA LEU A 86 -2.43 -9.10 -1.85
C LEU A 86 -3.34 -9.16 -3.07
N ARG A 87 -4.42 -8.37 -3.06
CA ARG A 87 -5.29 -8.20 -4.22
C ARG A 87 -5.06 -6.82 -4.82
N PRO A 88 -4.51 -6.74 -6.05
CA PRO A 88 -4.50 -5.48 -6.79
C PRO A 88 -5.94 -5.01 -7.00
N VAL A 89 -6.22 -3.75 -6.63
CA VAL A 89 -7.50 -3.09 -6.91
C VAL A 89 -7.31 -2.18 -8.10
N ILE A 90 -8.18 -2.32 -9.10
CA ILE A 90 -8.18 -1.56 -10.36
C ILE A 90 -9.10 -0.35 -10.23
#